data_AF-A0A7Y2KH84-F1
#
_entry.id   AF-A0A7Y2KH84-F1
#
_cell.length_a   1.000
_cell.length_b   1.000
_cell.length_c   1.000
_cell.angle_alpha   90.00
_cell.angle_beta   90.00
_cell.angle_gamma   90.00
#
_symmetry.space_group_name_H-M   'P 1'
#
loop_
_entity.id
_entity.type
_entity.pdbx_description
1 polymer ?
#
loop_
_entity_poly.entity_id
_entity_poly.type
_entity_poly.pdbx_seq_one_letter_code
_entity_poly.pdbx_strand_id
1 'polypeptide(L)'
;MMAEGARIDHSVILELITAGTKVLDLGCGDGSLLVKLVRQKAVTGRGIEISEVGVRSCIAKGLTVMQGDIDKGLRDYPDNSFDYVVLNQTLQAVK
;
A
#
# COMPACT_ATOMS: atom_id res chain seq x y z
N MET A 1 -8.48 9.67 -19.26
CA MET A 1 -9.10 10.48 -18.19
C MET A 1 -9.40 9.63 -16.94
N MET A 2 -8.41 8.89 -16.41
CA MET A 2 -8.61 7.96 -15.26
C MET A 2 -7.91 8.40 -13.97
N ALA A 3 -7.42 9.64 -13.90
CA ALA A 3 -6.56 10.12 -12.82
C ALA A 3 -7.26 10.91 -11.71
N GLU A 4 -8.57 11.15 -11.79
CA GLU A 4 -9.30 12.02 -10.86
C GLU A 4 -9.85 11.24 -9.65
N GLY A 5 -10.46 10.08 -9.87
CA GLY A 5 -10.94 9.20 -8.78
C GLY A 5 -9.83 8.74 -7.83
N ALA A 6 -8.74 8.19 -8.37
CA ALA A 6 -7.61 7.73 -7.55
C ALA A 6 -6.97 8.84 -6.70
N ARG A 7 -7.03 10.10 -7.15
CA ARG A 7 -6.53 11.23 -6.36
C ARG A 7 -7.43 11.54 -5.16
N ILE A 8 -8.75 11.43 -5.33
CA ILE A 8 -9.72 11.60 -4.25
C ILE A 8 -9.57 10.48 -3.22
N ASP A 9 -9.48 9.22 -3.67
CA ASP A 9 -9.33 8.07 -2.76
C ASP A 9 -8.08 8.19 -1.88
N HIS A 10 -6.96 8.62 -2.46
CA HIS A 10 -5.72 8.80 -1.70
C HIS A 10 -5.84 9.90 -0.64
N SER A 11 -6.56 10.98 -0.92
CA SER A 11 -6.75 12.07 0.04
C SER A 11 -7.56 11.62 1.25
N VAL A 12 -8.63 10.85 1.02
CA VAL A 12 -9.44 10.27 2.10
C VAL A 12 -8.59 9.34 2.96
N ILE A 13 -7.80 8.45 2.34
CA ILE A 13 -6.92 7.54 3.10
C ILE A 13 -5.88 8.33 3.91
N LEU A 14 -5.29 9.39 3.34
CA LEU A 14 -4.35 10.23 4.08
C LEU A 14 -4.97 10.86 5.32
N GLU A 15 -6.25 11.25 5.27
CA GLU A 15 -6.96 11.81 6.43
C GLU A 15 -7.23 10.76 7.51
N LEU A 16 -7.53 9.52 7.12
CA LEU A 16 -7.81 8.42 8.05
C LEU A 16 -6.56 7.88 8.75
N ILE A 17 -5.41 7.94 8.09
CA ILE A 17 -4.16 7.37 8.63
C ILE A 17 -3.48 8.35 9.58
N THR A 18 -3.26 7.88 10.82
CA THR A 18 -2.50 8.62 11.84
C THR A 18 -1.02 8.69 11.45
N ALA A 19 -0.42 9.88 11.59
CA ALA A 19 1.00 10.08 11.27
C ALA A 19 1.93 9.25 12.17
N GLY A 20 3.08 8.84 11.65
CA GLY A 20 4.10 8.07 12.37
C GLY A 20 3.77 6.59 12.58
N THR A 21 2.64 6.10 12.08
CA THR A 21 2.20 4.71 12.27
C THR A 21 2.81 3.74 11.26
N LYS A 22 2.68 2.43 11.52
CA LYS A 22 3.09 1.35 10.62
C LYS A 22 1.92 0.98 9.71
N VAL A 23 2.13 1.05 8.40
CA VAL A 23 1.07 0.81 7.40
C VAL A 23 1.49 -0.29 6.43
N LEU A 24 0.57 -1.23 6.19
CA LEU A 24 0.66 -2.20 5.09
C LEU A 24 -0.31 -1.81 3.98
N ASP A 25 0.20 -1.61 2.77
CA ASP A 25 -0.61 -1.33 1.57
C ASP A 25 -0.70 -2.59 0.70
N LEU A 26 -1.90 -3.16 0.60
CA LEU A 26 -2.18 -4.39 -0.12
C LEU A 26 -2.58 -4.06 -1.56
N GLY A 27 -1.87 -4.64 -2.52
CA GLY A 27 -2.05 -4.30 -3.93
C GLY A 27 -1.59 -2.86 -4.19
N CYS A 28 -0.39 -2.53 -3.71
CA CYS A 28 0.10 -1.15 -3.71
C CYS A 28 0.34 -0.58 -5.11
N GLY A 29 0.27 -1.41 -6.16
CA GLY A 29 0.39 -1.00 -7.55
C GLY A 29 1.75 -0.35 -7.83
N ASP A 30 1.73 0.91 -8.27
CA ASP A 30 2.95 1.68 -8.52
C ASP A 30 3.49 2.39 -7.25
N GLY A 31 2.83 2.24 -6.10
CA GLY A 31 3.23 2.82 -4.82
C GLY A 31 2.84 4.29 -4.64
N SER A 32 2.00 4.85 -5.50
CA SER A 32 1.62 6.28 -5.41
C SER A 32 0.93 6.67 -4.11
N LEU A 33 0.16 5.77 -3.49
CA LEU A 33 -0.41 6.02 -2.16
C LEU A 33 0.67 5.95 -1.08
N LEU A 34 1.46 4.88 -1.08
CA LEU A 34 2.51 4.65 -0.10
C LEU A 34 3.55 5.78 -0.07
N VAL A 35 3.93 6.33 -1.23
CA VAL A 35 4.80 7.53 -1.29
C VAL A 35 4.19 8.71 -0.54
N LYS A 36 2.89 8.98 -0.73
CA LYS A 36 2.22 10.09 -0.05
C LYS A 36 2.18 9.86 1.45
N LEU A 37 1.83 8.65 1.90
CA LEU A 37 1.81 8.31 3.32
C LEU A 37 3.19 8.48 3.95
N VAL A 38 4.26 7.98 3.31
CA VAL A 38 5.63 8.11 3.83
C VAL A 38 6.03 9.58 3.89
N ARG A 39 5.81 10.35 2.81
CA ARG A 39 6.29 11.75 2.73
C ARG A 39 5.47 12.74 3.55
N GLN A 40 4.15 12.54 3.65
CA GLN A 40 3.25 13.53 4.27
C GLN A 40 2.85 13.14 5.69
N LYS A 41 2.84 11.85 6.01
CA LYS A 41 2.40 11.32 7.30
C LYS A 41 3.53 10.62 8.06
N ALA A 42 4.75 10.60 7.52
CA ALA A 42 5.92 9.97 8.15
C ALA A 42 5.65 8.52 8.59
N VAL A 43 4.82 7.78 7.84
CA VAL A 43 4.51 6.40 8.19
C VAL A 43 5.71 5.49 7.91
N THR A 44 5.81 4.41 8.67
CA THR A 44 6.64 3.26 8.29
C THR A 44 5.81 2.36 7.41
N GLY A 45 5.92 2.56 6.09
CA GLY A 45 5.06 1.90 5.10
C GLY A 45 5.72 0.71 4.41
N ARG A 46 4.96 -0.37 4.19
CA ARG A 46 5.33 -1.51 3.34
C ARG A 46 4.20 -1.84 2.36
N GLY A 47 4.56 -2.30 1.16
CA GLY A 47 3.61 -2.76 0.15
C GLY A 47 3.65 -4.27 -0.13
N ILE A 48 2.54 -4.84 -0.59
CA ILE A 48 2.49 -6.13 -1.29
C ILE A 48 1.92 -5.90 -2.68
N GLU A 49 2.57 -6.43 -3.71
CA GLU A 49 2.14 -6.30 -5.10
C GLU A 49 2.42 -7.59 -5.87
N ILE A 50 1.49 -8.02 -6.72
CA ILE A 50 1.63 -9.26 -7.50
C ILE A 50 2.46 -9.03 -8.77
N SER A 51 2.34 -7.84 -9.37
CA SER A 51 3.00 -7.44 -10.61
C SER A 51 4.44 -7.04 -10.38
N GLU A 52 5.36 -7.69 -11.11
CA GLU A 52 6.78 -7.34 -11.11
C GLU A 52 7.01 -5.87 -11.54
N VAL A 53 6.20 -5.35 -12.47
CA VAL A 53 6.31 -3.96 -12.93
C VAL A 53 5.95 -2.98 -11.81
N GLY A 54 4.89 -3.28 -11.05
CA GLY A 54 4.49 -2.48 -9.89
C GLY A 54 5.55 -2.49 -8.79
N VAL A 55 6.10 -3.67 -8.49
CA VAL A 55 7.20 -3.85 -7.54
C VAL A 55 8.42 -3.01 -7.93
N ARG A 56 8.86 -3.11 -9.20
CA ARG A 56 9.99 -2.31 -9.71
C ARG A 56 9.73 -0.81 -9.61
N SER A 57 8.50 -0.36 -9.91
CA SER A 57 8.11 1.05 -9.76
C SER A 57 8.19 1.54 -8.31
N CYS A 58 7.73 0.72 -7.36
CA CYS A 58 7.84 1.00 -5.93
C CYS A 58 9.30 1.10 -5.46
N ILE A 59 10.14 0.14 -5.85
CA ILE A 59 11.57 0.13 -5.51
C ILE A 59 12.26 1.38 -6.07
N ALA A 60 11.97 1.76 -7.32
CA ALA A 60 12.52 2.98 -7.92
C ALA A 60 12.12 4.27 -7.17
N LYS A 61 10.99 4.25 -6.45
CA LYS A 61 10.52 5.34 -5.58
C LYS A 61 11.09 5.26 -4.15
N GLY A 62 11.96 4.28 -3.85
CA GLY A 62 12.56 4.06 -2.53
C GLY A 62 11.64 3.39 -1.52
N LEU A 63 10.57 2.73 -1.99
CA LEU A 63 9.61 2.06 -1.11
C LEU A 63 10.05 0.63 -0.78
N THR A 64 9.63 0.15 0.38
CA THR A 64 9.74 -1.27 0.75
C THR A 64 8.51 -2.01 0.26
N VAL A 65 8.68 -2.92 -0.69
CA VAL A 65 7.58 -3.72 -1.27
C VAL A 65 8.00 -5.18 -1.38
N MET A 66 7.04 -6.09 -1.16
CA MET A 66 7.20 -7.52 -1.41
C MET A 66 6.42 -7.92 -2.65
N GLN A 67 7.03 -8.69 -3.55
CA GLN A 67 6.28 -9.32 -4.62
C GLN A 67 5.54 -10.54 -4.06
N GLY A 68 4.21 -10.56 -4.16
CA GLY A 68 3.44 -11.66 -3.61
C GLY A 68 1.95 -11.54 -3.79
N ASP A 69 1.28 -12.67 -3.63
CA ASP A 69 -0.17 -12.77 -3.55
C ASP A 69 -0.63 -12.37 -2.13
N ILE A 70 -1.62 -11.49 -2.01
CA ILE A 70 -2.10 -10.97 -0.72
C ILE A 70 -2.65 -12.11 0.14
N ASP A 71 -3.33 -13.09 -0.48
CA ASP A 71 -3.93 -14.25 0.21
C ASP A 71 -2.89 -15.12 0.92
N LYS A 72 -1.64 -15.07 0.45
CA LYS A 72 -0.51 -15.81 1.03
C LYS A 72 0.43 -14.92 1.83
N GLY A 73 0.62 -13.69 1.38
CA GLY A 73 1.62 -12.75 1.88
C GLY A 73 1.33 -12.23 3.29
N LEU A 74 0.12 -12.42 3.81
CA LEU A 74 -0.24 -12.00 5.17
C LEU A 74 0.17 -13.01 6.25
N ARG A 75 0.35 -14.29 5.91
CA ARG A 75 0.57 -15.37 6.91
C ARG A 75 1.90 -15.25 7.66
N ASP A 76 2.86 -14.53 7.08
CA ASP A 76 4.20 -14.37 7.64
C ASP A 76 4.30 -13.19 8.62
N TYR A 77 3.24 -12.38 8.75
CA TYR A 77 3.22 -11.26 9.69
C TYR A 77 2.58 -11.67 11.02
N PRO A 78 3.28 -11.50 12.16
CA PRO A 78 2.67 -11.66 13.48
C PRO A 78 1.51 -10.68 13.71
N ASP A 79 0.65 -11.00 14.67
CA ASP A 79 -0.41 -10.10 15.12
C ASP A 79 0.16 -8.73 15.52
N ASN A 80 -0.61 -7.67 15.24
CA ASN A 80 -0.24 -6.28 15.54
C ASN A 80 1.05 -5.77 14.87
N SER A 81 1.50 -6.42 13.78
CA SER A 81 2.65 -5.95 13.00
C SER A 81 2.44 -4.57 12.37
N PHE A 82 1.19 -4.20 12.10
CA PHE A 82 0.80 -2.92 11.50
C PHE A 82 -0.34 -2.29 12.28
N ASP A 83 -0.33 -0.96 12.33
CA ASP A 83 -1.39 -0.18 12.96
C ASP A 83 -2.56 0.02 11.99
N TYR A 84 -2.27 0.05 10.67
CA TYR A 84 -3.25 0.09 9.60
C TYR A 84 -2.89 -0.86 8.46
N VAL A 85 -3.92 -1.49 7.88
CA VAL A 85 -3.83 -2.24 6.62
C VAL A 85 -4.80 -1.59 5.64
N VAL A 86 -4.29 -1.18 4.48
CA VAL A 86 -5.04 -0.47 3.44
C VAL A 86 -5.21 -1.36 2.22
N LEU A 87 -6.43 -1.41 1.69
CA LEU A 87 -6.77 -2.06 0.43
C LEU A 87 -7.58 -1.08 -0.40
N ASN A 88 -6.89 -0.29 -1.23
CA ASN A 88 -7.51 0.84 -1.93
C ASN A 88 -8.16 0.42 -3.27
N GLN A 89 -7.54 -0.48 -4.05
CA GLN A 89 -8.05 -0.86 -5.37
C GLN A 89 -7.80 -2.32 -5.77
N THR A 90 -8.19 -3.29 -4.96
CA THR A 90 -8.43 -4.67 -5.44
C THR A 90 -9.20 -5.44 -4.38
N LEU A 91 -10.51 -5.67 -4.59
CA LEU A 91 -11.10 -6.89 -4.02
C LEU A 91 -10.61 -8.01 -4.94
N GLN A 92 -9.51 -8.70 -4.60
CA GLN A 92 -9.18 -9.95 -5.28
C GLN A 92 -10.43 -10.82 -5.17
N ALA A 93 -11.10 -11.05 -6.29
CA ALA A 93 -12.27 -11.90 -6.33
C ALA A 93 -11.81 -13.29 -5.89
N VAL A 94 -12.18 -13.65 -4.66
CA VAL A 94 -12.09 -15.02 -4.16
C VAL A 94 -12.93 -15.86 -5.12
N LYS A 95 -12.31 -16.89 -5.69
CA LYS A 95 -13.00 -17.85 -6.55
C LYS A 95 -13.70 -18.90 -5.70
#